data_AF-A0A1R1ICA2-F1
#
_entry.id   AF-A0A1R1ICA2-F1
#
_cell.length_a   1.000
_cell.length_b   1.000
_cell.length_c   1.000
_cell.angle_alpha   90.00
_cell.angle_beta   90.00
_cell.angle_gamma   90.00
#
_symmetry.space_group_name_H-M   'P 1'
#
loop_
_entity.id
_entity.type
_entity.pdbx_description
1 polymer ?
#
loop_
_entity_poly.entity_id
_entity_poly.type
_entity_poly.pdbx_seq_one_letter_code
_entity_poly.pdbx_strand_id
1 'polypeptide(L)'
;MRVLAFALAVLALPAVADEPALRPSAGLLFKHPDLLRPGTCVVYREGGAGWILTEPLFFLKGKVLGAAVSTRQLGQCPVVPGKTVDQYNREEFVRHVRATPCLAPGVPDRDEQIGMVRVSVSDWETPHVRKAENAGRLYRGMFLDRPLEKGMEIELEADLLGACEP
;
A
#
# COMPACT_ATOMS: atom_id res chain seq x y z
N MET A 1 48.27 23.03 30.63
CA MET A 1 47.96 21.86 29.76
C MET A 1 47.35 20.76 30.62
N ARG A 2 46.02 20.70 30.77
CA ARG A 2 45.29 19.57 31.41
C ARG A 2 43.75 19.73 31.36
N VAL A 3 43.24 20.94 31.12
CA VAL A 3 41.79 21.21 31.10
C VAL A 3 41.17 21.07 29.70
N LEU A 4 41.97 21.13 28.63
CA LEU A 4 41.47 21.00 27.25
C LEU A 4 41.16 19.56 26.80
N ALA A 5 41.57 18.54 27.56
CA ALA A 5 41.38 17.14 27.17
C ALA A 5 39.97 16.59 27.50
N PHE A 6 39.19 17.26 28.34
CA PHE A 6 37.86 16.79 28.75
C PHE A 6 36.71 17.29 27.87
N ALA A 7 36.93 18.32 27.04
CA ALA A 7 35.87 18.89 26.21
C ALA A 7 35.59 18.11 24.90
N LEU A 8 36.53 17.26 24.44
CA LEU A 8 36.36 16.49 23.19
C LEU A 8 35.69 15.12 23.37
N ALA A 9 35.48 14.64 24.60
CA ALA A 9 34.91 13.33 24.85
C ALA A 9 33.35 13.29 24.86
N VAL A 10 32.67 14.44 24.80
CA VAL A 10 31.20 14.53 24.97
C VAL A 10 30.42 14.59 23.64
N LEU A 11 31.10 14.70 22.50
CA LEU A 11 30.42 14.83 21.19
C LEU A 11 30.18 13.51 20.44
N ALA A 12 30.48 12.36 21.03
CA ALA A 12 30.17 11.06 20.46
C ALA A 12 28.91 10.45 21.12
N LEU A 13 27.81 11.20 21.12
CA LEU A 13 26.49 10.58 21.24
C LEU A 13 26.16 10.03 19.85
N PRO A 14 26.21 8.70 19.59
CA PRO A 14 25.59 8.18 18.40
C PRO A 14 24.13 8.65 18.43
N ALA A 15 23.76 9.48 17.46
CA ALA A 15 22.38 9.70 17.12
C ALA A 15 21.84 8.32 16.77
N VAL A 16 21.09 7.71 17.69
CA VAL A 16 20.36 6.48 17.41
C VAL A 16 19.27 6.92 16.44
N ALA A 17 19.56 6.80 15.14
CA ALA A 17 18.54 6.91 14.12
C ALA A 17 17.56 5.78 14.42
N ASP A 18 16.35 6.15 14.82
CA ASP A 18 15.26 5.18 15.04
C ASP A 18 15.08 4.44 13.71
N GLU A 19 15.38 3.13 13.69
CA GLU A 19 15.31 2.37 12.45
C GLU A 19 13.84 2.33 12.00
N PRO A 20 13.54 2.76 10.77
CA PRO A 20 12.16 2.87 10.32
C PRO A 20 11.48 1.50 10.39
N ALA A 21 10.30 1.48 11.00
CA ALA A 21 9.62 0.23 11.30
C ALA A 21 9.29 -0.54 10.02
N LEU A 22 9.59 -1.85 10.01
CA LEU A 22 9.35 -2.71 8.86
C LEU A 22 7.88 -3.15 8.80
N ARG A 23 7.14 -2.71 7.78
CA ARG A 23 5.75 -3.15 7.57
C ARG A 23 5.68 -4.61 7.08
N PRO A 24 4.54 -5.29 7.28
CA PRO A 24 4.31 -6.63 6.72
C PRO A 24 4.57 -6.71 5.21
N SER A 25 4.16 -5.69 4.45
CA SER A 25 4.44 -5.59 3.01
C SER A 25 5.94 -5.64 2.70
N ALA A 26 6.78 -4.91 3.44
CA ALA A 26 8.24 -4.97 3.28
C ALA A 26 8.80 -6.34 3.66
N GLY A 27 8.28 -6.95 4.73
CA GLY A 27 8.62 -8.31 5.15
C GLY A 27 8.40 -9.37 4.07
N LEU A 28 7.38 -9.22 3.22
CA LEU A 28 7.06 -10.18 2.16
C LEU A 28 8.12 -10.25 1.06
N LEU A 29 8.80 -9.14 0.76
CA LEU A 29 9.88 -9.14 -0.23
C LEU A 29 11.03 -10.06 0.19
N PHE A 30 11.23 -10.24 1.49
CA PHE A 30 12.26 -11.14 2.03
C PHE A 30 11.76 -12.59 2.16
N LYS A 31 10.49 -12.78 2.53
CA LYS A 31 9.92 -14.11 2.80
C LYS A 31 9.51 -14.86 1.54
N HIS A 32 8.99 -14.15 0.54
CA HIS A 32 8.47 -14.74 -0.70
C HIS A 32 9.01 -13.98 -1.93
N PRO A 33 10.34 -13.95 -2.12
CA PRO A 33 10.93 -13.20 -3.23
C PRO A 33 10.42 -13.69 -4.60
N ASP A 34 10.12 -14.98 -4.71
CA ASP A 34 9.69 -15.64 -5.96
C ASP A 34 8.35 -15.11 -6.48
N LEU A 35 7.42 -14.79 -5.56
CA LEU A 35 6.12 -14.19 -5.89
C LEU A 35 6.29 -12.81 -6.54
N LEU A 36 7.36 -12.09 -6.16
CA LEU A 36 7.61 -10.70 -6.53
C LEU A 36 8.79 -10.56 -7.50
N ARG A 37 9.22 -11.66 -8.12
CA ARG A 37 10.21 -11.61 -9.21
C ARG A 37 9.60 -10.96 -10.45
N PRO A 38 10.36 -10.12 -11.18
CA PRO A 38 9.91 -9.60 -12.46
C PRO A 38 9.42 -10.72 -13.41
N GLY A 39 8.28 -10.50 -14.05
CA GLY A 39 7.63 -11.47 -14.92
C GLY A 39 6.65 -12.42 -14.23
N THR A 40 6.67 -12.53 -12.89
CA THR A 40 5.72 -13.35 -12.13
C THR A 40 4.30 -12.78 -12.24
N CYS A 41 3.31 -13.66 -12.38
CA CYS A 41 1.90 -13.29 -12.38
C CYS A 41 1.42 -13.05 -10.95
N VAL A 42 0.82 -11.88 -10.72
CA VAL A 42 0.24 -11.49 -9.45
C VAL A 42 -1.21 -11.05 -9.64
N VAL A 43 -2.01 -11.21 -8.58
CA VAL A 43 -3.41 -10.80 -8.56
C VAL A 43 -3.73 -10.01 -7.29
N TYR A 44 -4.34 -8.85 -7.49
CA TYR A 44 -5.03 -8.09 -6.46
C TYR A 44 -6.51 -8.48 -6.46
N ARG A 45 -7.13 -8.66 -5.29
CA ARG A 45 -8.52 -9.13 -5.15
C ARG A 45 -9.30 -8.23 -4.19
N GLU A 46 -10.55 -7.95 -4.55
CA GLU A 46 -11.50 -7.19 -3.72
C GLU A 46 -12.81 -7.95 -3.55
N GLY A 47 -13.44 -7.82 -2.39
CA GLY A 47 -14.66 -8.54 -2.04
C GLY A 47 -14.42 -9.98 -1.60
N GLY A 48 -15.51 -10.75 -1.44
CA GLY A 48 -15.45 -12.19 -1.16
C GLY A 48 -15.14 -12.61 0.29
N ALA A 49 -15.01 -11.68 1.24
CA ALA A 49 -14.65 -11.97 2.64
C ALA A 49 -15.84 -12.25 3.58
N GLY A 50 -17.04 -12.53 3.05
CA GLY A 50 -18.26 -12.77 3.83
C GLY A 50 -18.58 -14.26 4.04
N TRP A 51 -18.97 -14.66 5.26
CA TRP A 51 -19.34 -16.04 5.60
C TRP A 51 -20.68 -16.53 5.00
N ILE A 52 -21.54 -15.63 4.52
CA ILE A 52 -22.95 -15.95 4.15
C ILE A 52 -23.34 -15.47 2.74
N LEU A 53 -22.63 -14.52 2.12
CA LEU A 53 -22.93 -14.00 0.79
C LEU A 53 -21.68 -13.85 -0.07
N THR A 54 -21.72 -14.54 -1.20
CA THR A 54 -20.78 -14.61 -2.32
C THR A 54 -20.84 -13.32 -3.16
N GLU A 55 -20.43 -12.18 -2.62
CA GLU A 55 -20.13 -11.07 -3.54
C GLU A 55 -19.04 -11.55 -4.53
N PRO A 56 -19.21 -11.34 -5.84
CA PRO A 56 -18.23 -11.79 -6.81
C PRO A 56 -16.86 -11.20 -6.47
N LEU A 57 -15.86 -12.07 -6.48
CA LEU A 57 -14.48 -11.69 -6.24
C LEU A 57 -14.00 -10.87 -7.44
N PHE A 58 -13.86 -9.57 -7.24
CA PHE A 58 -13.28 -8.67 -8.24
C PHE A 58 -11.77 -8.77 -8.19
N PHE A 59 -11.12 -8.53 -9.32
CA PHE A 59 -9.68 -8.72 -9.39
C PHE A 59 -9.01 -7.79 -10.38
N LEU A 60 -7.71 -7.61 -10.16
CA LEU A 60 -6.78 -7.06 -11.13
C LEU A 60 -5.57 -7.99 -11.18
N LYS A 61 -5.29 -8.52 -12.37
CA LYS A 61 -4.13 -9.37 -12.66
C LYS A 61 -3.08 -8.57 -13.42
N GLY A 62 -1.83 -8.90 -13.19
CA GLY A 62 -0.73 -8.31 -13.93
C GLY A 62 0.57 -9.09 -13.76
N LYS A 63 1.62 -8.56 -14.38
CA LYS A 63 2.99 -9.06 -14.24
C LYS A 63 3.82 -8.09 -13.42
N VAL A 64 4.62 -8.64 -12.51
CA VAL A 64 5.57 -7.84 -11.74
C VAL A 64 6.62 -7.24 -12.67
N LEU A 65 6.84 -5.93 -12.55
CA LEU A 65 7.92 -5.19 -13.22
C LEU A 65 9.11 -4.99 -12.29
N GLY A 66 8.88 -4.97 -10.99
CA GLY A 66 9.89 -4.88 -9.95
C GLY A 66 9.27 -4.69 -8.58
N ALA A 67 10.01 -5.05 -7.55
CA ALA A 67 9.62 -4.86 -6.16
C ALA A 67 10.79 -4.24 -5.39
N ALA A 68 10.50 -3.30 -4.50
CA ALA A 68 11.49 -2.63 -3.68
C ALA A 68 10.93 -2.31 -2.29
N VAL A 69 11.82 -2.27 -1.30
CA VAL A 69 11.52 -1.65 -0.01
C VAL A 69 11.80 -0.15 -0.14
N SER A 70 10.80 0.67 0.16
CA SER A 70 10.91 2.12 0.21
C SER A 70 10.67 2.61 1.63
N THR A 71 11.45 3.60 2.07
CA THR A 71 11.18 4.30 3.32
C THR A 71 10.28 5.49 3.02
N ARG A 72 9.14 5.57 3.70
CA ARG A 72 8.17 6.65 3.53
C ARG A 72 7.80 7.21 4.90
N GLN A 73 7.82 8.55 5.00
CA GLN A 73 7.24 9.24 6.13
C GLN A 73 5.72 9.14 6.06
N LEU A 74 5.12 8.46 7.03
CA LEU A 74 3.68 8.32 7.14
C LEU A 74 3.12 9.49 7.92
N GLY A 75 2.20 10.22 7.28
CA GLY A 75 1.36 11.21 7.95
C GLY A 75 -0.01 10.65 8.32
N GLN A 76 -0.84 11.48 8.92
CA GLN A 76 -2.21 11.11 9.27
C GLN A 76 -3.08 10.87 8.04
N CYS A 77 -3.98 9.88 8.12
CA CYS A 77 -4.94 9.61 7.07
C CYS A 77 -5.88 10.81 6.89
N PRO A 78 -6.21 11.20 5.65
CA PRO A 78 -7.19 12.24 5.42
C PRO A 78 -8.55 11.75 5.91
N VAL A 79 -9.23 12.60 6.68
CA VAL A 79 -10.55 12.35 7.25
C VAL A 79 -11.54 13.39 6.73
N VAL A 80 -12.79 12.95 6.56
CA VAL A 80 -13.91 13.86 6.29
C VAL A 80 -14.71 14.02 7.58
N PRO A 81 -14.82 15.24 8.13
CA PRO A 81 -15.56 15.47 9.36
C PRO A 81 -16.99 14.94 9.31
N GLY A 82 -17.39 14.19 10.35
CA GLY A 82 -18.74 13.64 10.45
C GLY A 82 -19.03 12.43 9.55
N LYS A 83 -18.03 11.91 8.81
CA LYS A 83 -18.18 10.71 7.97
C LYS A 83 -17.23 9.60 8.39
N THR A 84 -17.73 8.37 8.38
CA THR A 84 -16.90 7.16 8.36
C THR A 84 -16.47 6.83 6.92
N VAL A 85 -15.44 6.00 6.75
CA VAL A 85 -14.87 5.69 5.41
C VAL A 85 -15.92 5.09 4.45
N ASP A 86 -16.84 4.29 4.97
CA ASP A 86 -17.96 3.71 4.20
C ASP A 86 -18.99 4.75 3.73
N GLN A 87 -18.98 5.95 4.31
CA GLN A 87 -19.83 7.09 3.94
C GLN A 87 -19.14 8.06 2.97
N TYR A 88 -17.87 7.81 2.62
CA TYR A 88 -17.14 8.66 1.69
C TYR A 88 -17.77 8.58 0.30
N ASN A 89 -17.77 9.70 -0.42
CA ASN A 89 -17.97 9.69 -1.87
C ASN A 89 -16.70 9.18 -2.58
N ARG A 90 -16.75 9.04 -3.92
CA ARG A 90 -15.64 8.47 -4.69
C ARG A 90 -14.35 9.25 -4.53
N GLU A 91 -14.42 10.58 -4.57
CA GLU A 91 -13.25 11.45 -4.47
C GLU A 91 -12.62 11.38 -3.07
N GLU A 92 -13.46 11.43 -2.04
CA GLU A 92 -13.05 11.30 -0.63
C GLU A 92 -12.38 9.93 -0.38
N PHE A 93 -12.97 8.86 -0.91
CA PHE A 93 -12.41 7.50 -0.82
C PHE A 93 -11.08 7.38 -1.55
N VAL A 94 -10.98 7.86 -2.81
CA VAL A 94 -9.73 7.82 -3.58
C VAL A 94 -8.62 8.59 -2.87
N ARG A 95 -8.93 9.76 -2.31
CA ARG A 95 -7.98 10.55 -1.52
C ARG A 95 -7.46 9.80 -0.31
N HIS A 96 -8.37 9.14 0.43
CA HIS A 96 -8.03 8.30 1.58
C HIS A 96 -7.11 7.14 1.18
N VAL A 97 -7.51 6.42 0.15
CA VAL A 97 -6.82 5.22 -0.32
C VAL A 97 -5.45 5.49 -0.93
N ARG A 98 -5.25 6.67 -1.53
CA ARG A 98 -3.93 7.15 -2.00
C ARG A 98 -2.99 7.52 -0.86
N ALA A 99 -3.55 7.99 0.27
CA ALA A 99 -2.75 8.29 1.44
C ALA A 99 -2.25 7.02 2.13
N THR A 100 -2.96 5.90 2.01
CA THR A 100 -2.60 4.60 2.60
C THR A 100 -1.23 4.08 2.09
N PRO A 101 -0.37 3.52 2.96
CA PRO A 101 -0.53 3.45 4.41
C PRO A 101 -0.35 4.82 5.06
N CYS A 102 -1.18 5.10 6.06
CA CYS A 102 -1.22 6.36 6.79
C CYS A 102 -1.59 6.11 8.26
N LEU A 103 -1.39 7.12 9.11
CA LEU A 103 -1.53 7.02 10.55
C LEU A 103 -2.92 7.43 11.03
N ALA A 104 -3.35 6.87 12.17
CA ALA A 104 -4.59 7.30 12.82
C ALA A 104 -4.49 8.76 13.29
N PRO A 105 -5.63 9.47 13.44
CA PRO A 105 -5.65 10.84 13.95
C PRO A 105 -4.96 10.95 15.32
N GLY A 106 -4.13 11.98 15.49
CA GLY A 106 -3.40 12.24 16.74
C GLY A 106 -2.11 11.42 16.91
N VAL A 107 -1.81 10.48 16.01
CA VAL A 107 -0.53 9.78 15.99
C VAL A 107 0.50 10.68 15.27
N PRO A 108 1.70 10.89 15.85
CA PRO A 108 2.77 11.65 15.20
C PRO A 108 3.33 10.94 13.97
N ASP A 109 3.74 11.74 12.98
CA ASP A 109 4.39 11.27 11.77
C ASP A 109 5.64 10.44 12.09
N ARG A 110 5.87 9.39 11.30
CA ARG A 110 7.05 8.53 11.45
C ARG A 110 7.42 7.86 10.14
N ASP A 111 8.67 7.44 10.04
CA ASP A 111 9.14 6.68 8.90
C ASP A 111 8.81 5.20 9.05
N GLU A 112 8.30 4.61 7.97
CA GLU A 112 8.09 3.17 7.86
C GLU A 112 8.70 2.64 6.55
N GLN A 113 9.24 1.44 6.61
CA GLN A 113 9.69 0.70 5.43
C GLN A 113 8.54 -0.11 4.85
N ILE A 114 8.25 0.10 3.57
CA ILE A 114 7.10 -0.43 2.85
C ILE A 114 7.57 -1.23 1.64
N GLY A 115 7.02 -2.42 1.45
CA GLY A 115 7.28 -3.23 0.26
C GLY A 115 6.34 -2.82 -0.86
N MET A 116 6.86 -2.12 -1.87
CA MET A 116 6.10 -1.68 -3.04
C MET A 116 6.42 -2.56 -4.25
N VAL A 117 5.39 -2.84 -5.04
CA VAL A 117 5.48 -3.68 -6.24
C VAL A 117 4.88 -2.91 -7.41
N ARG A 118 5.68 -2.74 -8.46
CA ARG A 118 5.21 -2.21 -9.75
C ARG A 118 4.66 -3.35 -10.58
N VAL A 119 3.45 -3.17 -11.10
CA VAL A 119 2.72 -4.19 -11.84
C VAL A 119 2.26 -3.63 -13.18
N SER A 120 2.54 -4.36 -14.25
CA SER A 120 1.93 -4.13 -15.56
C SER A 120 0.60 -4.86 -15.62
N VAL A 121 -0.50 -4.13 -15.70
CA VAL A 121 -1.87 -4.66 -15.76
C VAL A 121 -2.05 -5.52 -17.01
N SER A 122 -2.68 -6.68 -16.87
CA SER A 122 -2.98 -7.60 -17.99
C SER A 122 -4.45 -7.95 -18.14
N ASP A 123 -5.18 -8.04 -17.03
CA ASP A 123 -6.58 -8.47 -17.00
C ASP A 123 -7.28 -8.00 -15.71
N TRP A 124 -8.60 -7.82 -15.73
CA TRP A 124 -9.35 -7.34 -14.57
C TRP A 124 -10.84 -7.64 -14.66
N GLU A 125 -11.47 -7.69 -13.48
CA GLU A 125 -12.92 -7.76 -13.30
C GLU A 125 -13.31 -6.72 -12.24
N THR A 126 -14.33 -5.90 -12.50
CA THR A 126 -14.70 -4.78 -11.62
C THR A 126 -16.18 -4.77 -11.26
N PRO A 127 -16.56 -4.28 -10.08
CA PRO A 127 -17.97 -4.12 -9.75
C PRO A 127 -18.63 -3.03 -10.59
N HIS A 128 -19.90 -3.27 -10.91
CA HIS A 128 -20.75 -2.30 -11.61
C HIS A 128 -21.88 -1.74 -10.73
N VAL A 129 -22.21 -2.42 -9.62
CA VAL A 129 -23.25 -2.01 -8.68
C VAL A 129 -22.86 -0.71 -7.97
N ARG A 130 -23.80 0.23 -7.88
CA ARG A 130 -23.53 1.57 -7.33
C ARG A 130 -22.99 1.54 -5.89
N LYS A 131 -23.42 0.58 -5.08
CA LYS A 131 -22.93 0.40 -3.70
C LYS A 131 -21.41 0.18 -3.61
N ALA A 132 -20.80 -0.38 -4.66
CA ALA A 132 -19.37 -0.66 -4.69
C ALA A 132 -18.50 0.56 -5.09
N GLU A 133 -19.12 1.66 -5.53
CA GLU A 133 -18.40 2.85 -6.03
C GLU A 133 -17.36 3.37 -5.02
N ASN A 134 -17.64 3.28 -3.72
CA ASN A 134 -16.77 3.80 -2.66
C ASN A 134 -16.25 2.69 -1.73
N ALA A 135 -16.41 1.42 -2.12
CA ALA A 135 -16.07 0.27 -1.27
C ALA A 135 -14.72 -0.38 -1.66
N GLY A 136 -14.13 0.01 -2.79
CA GLY A 136 -12.93 -0.62 -3.33
C GLY A 136 -12.19 0.27 -4.32
N ARG A 137 -10.94 -0.08 -4.61
CA ARG A 137 -10.12 0.52 -5.66
C ARG A 137 -10.70 0.21 -7.03
N LEU A 138 -11.27 -0.97 -7.23
CA LEU A 138 -11.84 -1.40 -8.51
C LEU A 138 -13.30 -0.97 -8.64
N TYR A 139 -13.65 -0.29 -9.73
CA TYR A 139 -15.05 0.05 -10.02
C TYR A 139 -15.24 0.41 -11.49
N ARG A 140 -16.18 -0.24 -12.19
CA ARG A 140 -16.55 0.06 -13.59
C ARG A 140 -15.37 0.27 -14.55
N GLY A 141 -14.41 -0.65 -14.54
CA GLY A 141 -13.21 -0.57 -15.37
C GLY A 141 -12.19 0.46 -14.91
N MET A 142 -12.30 0.98 -13.69
CA MET A 142 -11.37 1.92 -13.10
C MET A 142 -10.55 1.27 -11.99
N PHE A 143 -9.28 1.68 -11.88
CA PHE A 143 -8.48 1.54 -10.67
C PHE A 143 -8.34 2.92 -10.03
N LEU A 144 -9.03 3.10 -8.91
CA LEU A 144 -9.26 4.40 -8.28
C LEU A 144 -9.99 5.34 -9.27
N ASP A 145 -9.34 6.41 -9.65
CA ASP A 145 -9.81 7.46 -10.56
C ASP A 145 -9.22 7.32 -11.97
N ARG A 146 -8.48 6.24 -12.27
CA ARG A 146 -7.88 6.00 -13.58
C ARG A 146 -8.54 4.84 -14.33
N PRO A 147 -8.79 4.96 -15.63
CA PRO A 147 -9.26 3.84 -16.44
C PRO A 147 -8.20 2.75 -16.50
N LEU A 148 -8.64 1.49 -16.41
CA LEU A 148 -7.78 0.32 -16.56
C LEU A 148 -7.53 0.04 -18.03
N GLU A 149 -6.25 -0.14 -18.34
CA GLU A 149 -5.77 -0.45 -19.68
C GLU A 149 -4.69 -1.53 -19.60
N LYS A 150 -4.60 -2.38 -20.62
CA LYS A 150 -3.53 -3.38 -20.69
C LYS A 150 -2.18 -2.70 -20.84
N GLY A 151 -1.20 -3.16 -20.06
CA GLY A 151 0.14 -2.56 -20.00
C GLY A 151 0.24 -1.34 -19.10
N MET A 152 -0.86 -0.87 -18.50
CA MET A 152 -0.81 0.21 -17.53
C MET A 152 0.05 -0.19 -16.34
N GLU A 153 0.93 0.72 -15.90
CA GLU A 153 1.69 0.53 -14.67
C GLU A 153 0.93 1.06 -13.45
N ILE A 154 0.82 0.20 -12.45
CA ILE A 154 0.31 0.54 -11.13
C ILE A 154 1.32 0.12 -10.06
N GLU A 155 1.23 0.77 -8.91
CA GLU A 155 2.02 0.41 -7.73
C GLU A 155 1.09 -0.01 -6.60
N LEU A 156 1.40 -1.14 -5.97
CA LEU A 156 0.65 -1.71 -4.86
C LEU A 156 1.62 -2.18 -3.78
N GLU A 157 1.18 -2.16 -2.52
CA GLU A 157 1.90 -2.83 -1.45
C GLU A 157 1.92 -4.34 -1.70
N ALA A 158 3.04 -4.98 -1.38
CA ALA A 158 3.25 -6.40 -1.64
C ALA A 158 2.25 -7.33 -0.94
N ASP A 159 1.71 -6.92 0.20
CA ASP A 159 0.72 -7.68 0.98
C ASP A 159 -0.69 -7.65 0.38
N LEU A 160 -0.94 -6.76 -0.58
CA LEU A 160 -2.17 -6.75 -1.36
C LEU A 160 -2.15 -7.76 -2.51
N LEU A 161 -0.98 -8.32 -2.83
CA LEU A 161 -0.79 -9.18 -3.99
C LEU A 161 -0.73 -10.65 -3.59
N GLY A 162 -1.54 -11.47 -4.27
CA GLY A 162 -1.46 -12.92 -4.23
C GLY A 162 -0.84 -13.49 -5.51
N ALA A 163 -0.49 -14.77 -5.48
CA ALA A 163 -0.14 -15.52 -6.67
C ALA A 163 -1.37 -15.70 -7.57
N CYS A 164 -1.16 -15.66 -8.89
CA CYS A 164 -2.16 -16.17 -9.82
C CYS A 164 -2.36 -17.68 -9.61
N GLU A 165 -3.57 -18.17 -9.88
CA GLU A 165 -3.82 -19.61 -9.98
C GLU A 165 -2.99 -20.20 -11.14
N PRO A 166 -2.49 -21.46 -11.02
CA PRO A 166 -1.71 -22.13 -12.05
C PRO A 166 -2.45 -22.32 -13.38
#